data_AF-A0A8T4X0A0-F1
#
_entry.id   AF-A0A8T4X0A0-F1
#
_cell.length_a   1.000
_cell.length_b   1.000
_cell.length_c   1.000
_cell.angle_alpha   90.00
_cell.angle_beta   90.00
_cell.angle_gamma   90.00
#
_symmetry.space_group_name_H-M   'P 1'
#
loop_
_entity.id
_entity.type
_entity.pdbx_description
1 polymer ?
#
loop_
_entity_poly.entity_id
_entity_poly.type
_entity_poly.pdbx_seq_one_letter_code
_entity_poly.pdbx_strand_id
1 'polypeptide(L)'
;CASYFLADAIYSLNLSAPNPTHMLDMMRKFKKNQINEHISIITQTVGIERATLPLLERMVKSTIGFSDKVEQNNHSKIIQQKSDYFIKNSMLSDCYFYMGYVNRDNFEKIKDKIDHQPDLIHILRVAFDIEADSNLLEQQANIIQKSCNTVLSLISGA
;
A
#
# COMPACT_ATOMS: atom_id res chain seq x y z
N CYS A 1 -2.52 4.01 4.33
CA CYS A 1 -3.71 3.15 4.14
C CYS A 1 -4.70 3.69 3.10
N ALA A 2 -5.14 4.95 3.18
CA ALA A 2 -6.16 5.51 2.27
C ALA A 2 -5.85 5.32 0.76
N SER A 3 -4.60 5.47 0.34
CA SER A 3 -4.18 5.22 -1.06
C SER A 3 -4.46 3.79 -1.53
N TYR A 4 -4.33 2.79 -0.66
CA TYR A 4 -4.64 1.39 -1.00
C TYR A 4 -6.14 1.15 -1.13
N PHE A 5 -6.97 1.78 -0.30
CA PHE A 5 -8.42 1.72 -0.48
C PHE A 5 -8.88 2.39 -1.77
N LEU A 6 -8.29 3.53 -2.14
CA LEU A 6 -8.53 4.14 -3.45
C LEU A 6 -8.08 3.22 -4.59
N ALA A 7 -6.96 2.50 -4.41
CA ALA A 7 -6.51 1.51 -5.37
C ALA A 7 -7.52 0.36 -5.53
N ASP A 8 -8.06 -0.19 -4.44
CA ASP A 8 -9.10 -1.22 -4.47
C ASP A 8 -10.38 -0.74 -5.18
N ALA A 9 -10.77 0.51 -4.93
CA ALA A 9 -11.92 1.12 -5.60
C ALA A 9 -11.70 1.22 -7.13
N ILE A 10 -10.53 1.72 -7.56
CA ILE A 10 -10.19 1.78 -8.99
C ILE A 10 -10.17 0.39 -9.62
N TYR A 11 -9.63 -0.61 -8.94
CA TYR A 11 -9.68 -2.01 -9.40
C TYR A 11 -11.09 -2.50 -9.66
N SER A 12 -11.96 -2.27 -8.68
CA SER A 12 -13.36 -2.68 -8.74
C SER A 12 -14.08 -1.99 -9.90
N LEU A 13 -13.80 -0.70 -10.13
CA LEU A 13 -14.36 0.07 -11.24
C LEU A 13 -13.85 -0.37 -12.63
N ASN A 14 -12.69 -1.04 -12.68
CA ASN A 14 -12.17 -1.69 -13.89
C ASN A 14 -12.56 -3.17 -13.98
N LEU A 15 -13.54 -3.63 -13.18
CA LEU A 15 -14.02 -5.02 -13.12
C LEU A 15 -12.89 -6.04 -12.92
N SER A 16 -11.85 -5.63 -12.19
CA SER A 16 -10.65 -6.43 -11.93
C SER A 16 -10.58 -6.80 -10.46
N ALA A 17 -10.21 -8.03 -10.15
CA ALA A 17 -9.96 -8.45 -8.78
C ALA A 17 -8.57 -7.99 -8.32
N PRO A 18 -8.43 -7.36 -7.14
CA PRO A 18 -7.12 -6.97 -6.62
C PRO A 18 -6.31 -8.21 -6.28
N ASN A 19 -5.09 -8.30 -6.84
CA ASN A 19 -4.07 -9.25 -6.39
C ASN A 19 -2.86 -8.43 -5.94
N PRO A 20 -2.51 -8.43 -4.64
CA PRO A 20 -1.47 -7.55 -4.10
C PRO A 20 -0.12 -7.67 -4.82
N THR A 21 0.21 -8.86 -5.35
CA THR A 21 1.48 -9.12 -6.03
C THR A 21 1.53 -8.52 -7.44
N HIS A 22 0.40 -8.39 -8.11
CA HIS A 22 0.34 -7.83 -9.47
C HIS A 22 -0.35 -6.47 -9.51
N MET A 23 -0.67 -5.91 -8.33
CA MET A 23 -1.60 -4.82 -8.24
C MET A 23 -1.09 -3.56 -8.95
N LEU A 24 0.16 -3.17 -8.68
CA LEU A 24 0.76 -2.00 -9.28
C LEU A 24 1.00 -2.18 -10.79
N ASP A 25 1.51 -3.33 -11.19
CA ASP A 25 1.74 -3.68 -12.60
C ASP A 25 0.44 -3.64 -13.43
N MET A 26 -0.67 -4.23 -12.96
CA MET A 26 -1.92 -4.16 -13.72
C MET A 26 -2.53 -2.75 -13.71
N MET A 27 -2.41 -1.98 -12.62
CA MET A 27 -2.87 -0.58 -12.60
C MET A 27 -2.19 0.26 -13.68
N ARG A 28 -0.88 0.07 -13.89
CA ARG A 28 -0.13 0.74 -14.96
C ARG A 28 -0.65 0.40 -16.37
N LYS A 29 -1.36 -0.71 -16.52
CA LYS A 29 -1.91 -1.21 -17.80
C LYS A 29 -3.38 -0.86 -18.01
N PHE A 30 -4.07 -0.32 -16.99
CA PHE A 30 -5.46 0.09 -17.15
C PHE A 30 -5.61 1.18 -18.22
N LYS A 31 -6.70 1.10 -18.99
CA LYS A 31 -6.99 2.07 -20.05
C LYS A 31 -7.18 3.46 -19.43
N LYS A 32 -6.57 4.48 -20.03
CA LYS A 32 -6.75 5.87 -19.58
C LYS A 32 -8.22 6.28 -19.64
N ASN A 33 -8.70 6.81 -18.53
CA ASN A 33 -10.01 7.47 -18.36
C ASN A 33 -9.92 8.37 -17.11
N GLN A 34 -10.97 9.17 -16.87
CA GLN A 34 -10.99 10.14 -15.76
C GLN A 34 -10.77 9.49 -14.38
N ILE A 35 -11.19 8.24 -14.18
CA ILE A 35 -11.01 7.51 -12.92
C ILE A 35 -9.57 7.00 -12.81
N ASN A 36 -9.04 6.39 -13.86
CA ASN A 36 -7.72 5.77 -13.88
C ASN A 36 -6.57 6.80 -13.88
N GLU A 37 -6.84 8.06 -14.19
CA GLU A 37 -5.87 9.15 -14.00
C GLU A 37 -5.45 9.31 -12.53
N HIS A 38 -6.32 8.93 -11.59
CA HIS A 38 -6.04 8.96 -10.14
C HIS A 38 -5.05 7.88 -9.67
N ILE A 39 -4.63 6.95 -10.54
CA ILE A 39 -3.56 5.99 -10.25
C ILE A 39 -2.25 6.72 -9.93
N SER A 40 -1.98 7.84 -10.60
CA SER A 40 -0.80 8.69 -10.33
C SER A 40 -0.77 9.19 -8.88
N ILE A 41 -1.92 9.61 -8.36
CA ILE A 41 -2.09 10.05 -6.98
C ILE A 41 -1.81 8.92 -5.99
N ILE A 42 -2.31 7.71 -6.29
CA ILE A 42 -2.01 6.53 -5.47
C ILE A 42 -0.50 6.28 -5.42
N THR A 43 0.16 6.23 -6.57
CA THR A 43 1.60 5.92 -6.63
C THR A 43 2.44 6.98 -5.92
N GLN A 44 2.09 8.26 -6.09
CA GLN A 44 2.76 9.39 -5.44
C GLN A 44 2.57 9.35 -3.92
N THR A 45 1.35 9.13 -3.45
CA THR A 45 1.05 9.16 -2.00
C THR A 45 1.50 7.90 -1.27
N VAL A 46 1.66 6.78 -1.97
CA VAL A 46 2.37 5.61 -1.44
C VAL A 46 3.88 5.87 -1.39
N GLY A 47 4.42 6.67 -2.31
CA GLY A 47 5.84 7.00 -2.37
C GLY A 47 6.68 5.87 -2.98
N ILE A 48 6.16 5.18 -4.00
CA ILE A 48 6.81 4.01 -4.64
C ILE A 48 8.16 4.34 -5.28
N GLU A 49 8.45 5.63 -5.51
CA GLU A 49 9.70 6.17 -6.01
C GLU A 49 10.84 6.11 -4.98
N ARG A 50 10.51 6.00 -3.68
CA ARG A 50 11.49 5.87 -2.60
C ARG A 50 12.10 4.48 -2.49
N ALA A 51 11.57 3.51 -3.27
CA ALA A 51 11.96 2.11 -3.20
C ALA A 51 13.45 1.92 -3.54
N THR A 52 14.24 1.58 -2.53
CA THR A 52 15.66 1.20 -2.65
C THR A 52 15.88 -0.16 -1.99
N LEU A 53 16.87 -0.93 -2.45
CA LEU A 53 17.16 -2.25 -1.86
C LEU A 53 17.32 -2.22 -0.32
N PRO A 54 18.10 -1.31 0.28
CA PRO A 54 18.25 -1.26 1.74
C PRO A 54 16.96 -0.87 2.48
N LEU A 55 16.10 -0.09 1.85
CA LEU A 55 14.79 0.23 2.41
C LEU A 55 13.89 -1.01 2.38
N LEU A 56 13.79 -1.67 1.22
CA LEU A 56 12.97 -2.85 1.05
C LEU A 56 13.38 -3.97 2.00
N GLU A 57 14.68 -4.23 2.19
CA GLU A 57 15.17 -5.25 3.13
C GLU A 57 14.68 -5.01 4.57
N ARG A 58 14.63 -3.74 5.01
CA ARG A 58 14.12 -3.37 6.35
C ARG A 58 12.61 -3.46 6.44
N MET A 59 11.91 -3.02 5.39
CA MET A 59 10.45 -3.13 5.29
C MET A 59 10.00 -4.59 5.27
N VAL A 60 10.69 -5.50 4.57
CA VAL A 60 10.35 -6.94 4.51
C VAL A 60 10.39 -7.55 5.91
N LYS A 61 11.49 -7.33 6.65
CA LYS A 61 11.63 -7.84 8.03
C LYS A 61 10.50 -7.35 8.93
N SER A 62 10.14 -6.08 8.81
CA SER A 62 9.08 -5.47 9.63
C SER A 62 7.68 -5.91 9.21
N THR A 63 7.43 -6.07 7.91
CA THR A 63 6.19 -6.59 7.33
C THR A 63 5.94 -8.03 7.77
N ILE A 64 6.98 -8.87 7.73
CA ILE A 64 6.97 -10.24 8.25
C ILE A 64 6.65 -10.25 9.74
N GLY A 65 7.42 -9.51 10.55
CA GLY A 65 7.20 -9.47 11.99
C GLY A 65 5.83 -8.90 12.39
N PHE A 66 5.29 -7.99 11.59
CA PHE A 66 3.95 -7.46 11.78
C PHE A 66 2.87 -8.50 11.43
N SER A 67 2.97 -9.13 10.26
CA SER A 67 2.04 -10.19 9.84
C SER A 67 2.03 -11.36 10.82
N ASP A 68 3.20 -11.82 11.30
CA ASP A 68 3.29 -12.90 12.29
C ASP A 68 2.53 -12.58 13.58
N LYS A 69 2.62 -11.33 14.06
CA LYS A 69 1.94 -10.89 15.29
C LYS A 69 0.42 -10.78 15.11
N VAL A 70 -0.05 -10.44 13.91
CA VAL A 70 -1.48 -10.21 13.63
C VAL A 70 -2.19 -11.49 13.19
N GLU A 71 -1.61 -12.26 12.28
CA GLU A 71 -2.30 -13.34 11.57
C GLU A 71 -1.96 -14.75 12.08
N GLN A 72 -0.77 -14.93 12.68
CA GLN A 72 -0.32 -16.20 13.27
C GLN A 72 -0.44 -17.44 12.34
N ASN A 73 -0.29 -17.27 11.01
CA ASN A 73 -0.64 -18.28 10.01
C ASN A 73 0.48 -18.59 8.97
N ASN A 74 1.76 -18.40 9.32
CA ASN A 74 2.92 -18.69 8.47
C ASN A 74 3.01 -17.88 7.15
N HIS A 75 2.29 -16.77 7.02
CA HIS A 75 2.36 -15.87 5.87
C HIS A 75 3.77 -15.32 5.60
N SER A 76 4.64 -15.31 6.60
CA SER A 76 6.04 -14.87 6.51
C SER A 76 6.82 -15.51 5.37
N LYS A 77 6.61 -16.80 5.11
CA LYS A 77 7.28 -17.47 3.98
C LYS A 77 6.79 -16.93 2.63
N ILE A 78 5.49 -16.66 2.52
CA ILE A 78 4.87 -16.12 1.29
C ILE A 78 5.32 -14.68 1.06
N ILE A 79 5.36 -13.86 2.11
CA ILE A 79 5.84 -12.47 2.05
C ILE A 79 7.29 -12.45 1.58
N GLN A 80 8.17 -13.23 2.21
CA GLN A 80 9.58 -13.33 1.82
C GLN A 80 9.74 -13.77 0.36
N GLN A 81 9.07 -14.85 -0.05
CA GLN A 81 9.18 -15.38 -1.42
C GLN A 81 8.74 -14.36 -2.49
N LYS A 82 7.65 -13.61 -2.23
CA LYS A 82 7.18 -12.56 -3.14
C LYS A 82 8.15 -11.38 -3.19
N SER A 83 8.67 -10.95 -2.04
CA SER A 83 9.67 -9.88 -1.96
C SER A 83 10.97 -10.25 -2.68
N ASP A 84 11.47 -11.48 -2.49
CA ASP A 84 12.65 -12.00 -3.17
C ASP A 84 12.44 -12.02 -4.69
N TYR A 85 11.26 -12.43 -5.14
CA TYR A 85 10.90 -12.41 -6.56
C TYR A 85 10.97 -10.99 -7.13
N PHE A 86 10.36 -10.00 -6.47
CA PHE A 86 10.40 -8.63 -6.96
C PHE A 86 11.82 -8.07 -7.02
N ILE A 87 12.61 -8.28 -5.97
CA ILE A 87 13.99 -7.80 -5.89
C ILE A 87 14.86 -8.43 -6.99
N LYS A 88 14.76 -9.76 -7.18
CA LYS A 88 15.51 -10.48 -8.21
C LYS A 88 15.18 -10.00 -9.64
N ASN A 89 13.95 -9.53 -9.85
CA ASN A 89 13.49 -9.03 -11.15
C ASN A 89 13.53 -7.49 -11.25
N SER A 90 14.23 -6.80 -10.33
CA SER A 90 14.35 -5.33 -10.31
C SER A 90 13.02 -4.57 -10.23
N MET A 91 11.97 -5.22 -9.70
CA MET A 91 10.63 -4.65 -9.54
C MET A 91 10.47 -3.95 -8.18
N LEU A 92 11.34 -2.99 -7.89
CA LEU A 92 11.46 -2.40 -6.54
C LEU A 92 10.19 -1.67 -6.10
N SER A 93 9.59 -0.87 -6.99
CA SER A 93 8.34 -0.17 -6.71
C SER A 93 7.17 -1.12 -6.47
N ASP A 94 7.12 -2.24 -7.18
CA ASP A 94 6.09 -3.27 -6.99
C ASP A 94 6.28 -4.00 -5.66
N CYS A 95 7.54 -4.27 -5.26
CA CYS A 95 7.85 -4.78 -3.92
C CYS A 95 7.38 -3.82 -2.82
N TYR A 96 7.70 -2.53 -2.98
CA TYR A 96 7.31 -1.48 -2.05
C TYR A 96 5.78 -1.41 -1.89
N PHE A 97 5.07 -1.34 -3.02
CA PHE A 97 3.62 -1.29 -3.05
C PHE A 97 2.99 -2.54 -2.40
N TYR A 98 3.50 -3.72 -2.74
CA TYR A 98 3.07 -5.00 -2.17
C TYR A 98 3.20 -5.03 -0.65
N MET A 99 4.34 -4.62 -0.09
CA MET A 99 4.54 -4.61 1.36
C MET A 99 3.57 -3.68 2.06
N GLY A 100 3.40 -2.44 1.57
CA GLY A 100 2.46 -1.51 2.19
C GLY A 100 1.00 -1.97 2.07
N TYR A 101 0.64 -2.72 1.02
CA TYR A 101 -0.68 -3.37 0.91
C TYR A 101 -0.87 -4.43 2.00
N VAL A 102 0.10 -5.34 2.16
CA VAL A 102 0.06 -6.38 3.22
C VAL A 102 -0.03 -5.74 4.61
N ASN A 103 0.74 -4.67 4.84
CA ASN A 103 0.71 -3.93 6.09
C ASN A 103 -0.64 -3.24 6.32
N ARG A 104 -1.26 -2.67 5.27
CA ARG A 104 -2.61 -2.12 5.36
C ARG A 104 -3.62 -3.18 5.81
N ASP A 105 -3.63 -4.35 5.16
CA ASP A 105 -4.59 -5.41 5.48
C ASP A 105 -4.46 -5.89 6.93
N ASN A 106 -3.24 -6.01 7.43
CA ASN A 106 -2.98 -6.41 8.81
C ASN A 106 -3.26 -5.29 9.81
N PHE A 107 -2.97 -4.03 9.46
CA PHE A 107 -3.30 -2.88 10.30
C PHE A 107 -4.81 -2.75 10.49
N GLU A 108 -5.61 -2.92 9.44
CA GLU A 108 -7.08 -2.84 9.55
C GLU A 108 -7.66 -3.85 10.54
N LYS A 109 -7.04 -5.04 10.70
CA LYS A 109 -7.49 -6.06 11.67
C LYS A 109 -7.27 -5.66 13.13
N ILE A 110 -6.33 -4.76 13.40
CA ILE A 110 -5.91 -4.42 14.76
C ILE A 110 -6.00 -2.92 15.09
N LYS A 111 -6.48 -2.09 14.16
CA LYS A 111 -6.48 -0.62 14.28
C LYS A 111 -7.11 -0.11 15.58
N ASP A 112 -8.16 -0.76 16.07
CA ASP A 112 -8.86 -0.35 17.30
C ASP A 112 -8.12 -0.77 18.59
N LYS A 113 -7.05 -1.56 18.47
CA LYS A 113 -6.26 -2.09 19.58
C LYS A 113 -4.81 -1.59 19.58
N ILE A 114 -4.40 -0.87 18.54
CA ILE A 114 -2.99 -0.53 18.33
C ILE A 114 -2.41 0.35 19.45
N ASP A 115 -3.23 1.24 20.01
CA ASP A 115 -2.83 2.14 21.11
C ASP A 115 -2.40 1.39 22.37
N HIS A 116 -2.84 0.12 22.51
CA HIS A 116 -2.49 -0.76 23.63
C HIS A 116 -1.31 -1.68 23.30
N GLN A 117 -0.67 -1.53 22.14
CA GLN A 117 0.41 -2.38 21.65
C GLN A 117 1.64 -1.56 21.21
N PRO A 118 2.32 -0.88 22.16
CA PRO A 118 3.44 0.03 21.86
C PRO A 118 4.59 -0.65 21.09
N ASP A 119 4.82 -1.94 21.34
CA ASP A 119 5.83 -2.73 20.63
C ASP A 119 5.56 -2.80 19.11
N LEU A 120 4.28 -2.75 18.70
CA LEU A 120 3.92 -2.74 17.29
C LEU A 120 4.15 -1.39 16.62
N ILE A 121 4.12 -0.28 17.36
CA ILE A 121 4.28 1.06 16.78
C ILE A 121 5.65 1.19 16.10
N HIS A 122 6.71 0.67 16.74
CA HIS A 122 8.05 0.66 16.14
C HIS A 122 8.13 -0.19 14.89
N ILE A 123 7.51 -1.38 14.90
CA ILE A 123 7.45 -2.26 13.74
C ILE A 123 6.70 -1.59 12.59
N LEU A 124 5.55 -0.97 12.89
CA LEU A 124 4.70 -0.30 11.92
C LEU A 124 5.38 0.89 11.25
N ARG A 125 6.16 1.69 12.00
CA ARG A 125 6.91 2.81 11.43
C ARG A 125 7.84 2.36 10.31
N VAL A 126 8.54 1.24 10.50
CA VAL A 126 9.43 0.69 9.48
C VAL A 126 8.66 -0.04 8.39
N ALA A 127 7.62 -0.81 8.74
CA ALA A 127 6.80 -1.56 7.79
C ALA A 127 6.08 -0.64 6.79
N PHE A 128 5.57 0.50 7.25
CA PHE A 128 4.93 1.50 6.41
C PHE A 128 5.87 2.57 5.85
N ASP A 129 7.15 2.56 6.22
CA ASP A 129 8.11 3.60 5.83
C ASP A 129 7.56 5.02 6.10
N ILE A 130 7.10 5.21 7.35
CA ILE A 130 6.45 6.44 7.81
C ILE A 130 7.47 7.55 7.94
N GLU A 131 7.29 8.63 7.18
CA GLU A 131 8.03 9.87 7.34
C GLU A 131 7.50 10.69 8.52
N ALA A 132 8.38 11.43 9.18
CA ALA A 132 8.02 12.29 10.31
C ALA A 132 7.51 13.68 9.91
N ASP A 133 7.38 13.97 8.62
CA ASP A 133 6.91 15.26 8.11
C ASP A 133 5.37 15.34 8.14
N SER A 134 4.85 16.02 9.16
CA SER A 134 3.40 16.22 9.34
C SER A 134 2.77 17.06 8.23
N ASN A 135 3.51 18.01 7.64
CA ASN A 135 2.97 18.85 6.58
C ASN A 135 2.79 18.05 5.30
N LEU A 136 3.79 17.21 4.97
CA LEU A 136 3.68 16.30 3.84
C LEU A 136 2.52 15.31 4.03
N LEU A 137 2.36 14.77 5.24
CA LEU A 137 1.25 13.87 5.57
C LEU A 137 -0.11 14.54 5.35
N GLU A 138 -0.29 15.77 5.84
CA GLU A 138 -1.52 16.55 5.65
C GLU A 138 -1.79 16.83 4.16
N GLN A 139 -0.76 17.23 3.40
CA GLN A 139 -0.87 17.43 1.96
C GLN A 139 -1.29 16.16 1.22
N GLN A 140 -0.66 15.02 1.53
CA GLN A 140 -1.00 13.73 0.94
C GLN A 140 -2.43 13.31 1.29
N ALA A 141 -2.84 13.48 2.55
CA ALA A 141 -4.21 13.20 2.99
C ALA A 141 -5.25 14.02 2.21
N ASN A 142 -5.01 15.33 2.05
CA ASN A 142 -5.88 16.23 1.30
C ASN A 142 -5.98 15.85 -0.18
N ILE A 143 -4.86 15.48 -0.81
CA ILE A 143 -4.84 15.06 -2.23
C ILE A 143 -5.60 13.74 -2.40
N ILE A 144 -5.43 12.77 -1.52
CA ILE A 144 -6.18 11.50 -1.56
C ILE A 144 -7.68 11.77 -1.35
N GLN A 145 -8.05 12.58 -0.36
CA GLN A 145 -9.46 12.91 -0.10
C GLN A 145 -10.11 13.56 -1.33
N LYS A 146 -9.44 14.54 -1.96
CA LYS A 146 -9.92 15.17 -3.19
C LYS A 146 -10.08 14.14 -4.31
N SER A 147 -9.11 13.24 -4.46
CA SER A 147 -9.15 12.15 -5.43
C SER A 147 -10.35 11.23 -5.22
N CYS A 148 -10.63 10.83 -3.97
CA CYS A 148 -11.80 10.02 -3.63
C CYS A 148 -13.10 10.75 -3.97
N ASN A 149 -13.22 12.03 -3.63
CA ASN A 149 -14.42 12.81 -3.92
C ASN A 149 -14.67 12.98 -5.43
N THR A 150 -13.60 13.19 -6.21
CA THR A 150 -13.71 13.25 -7.68
C THR A 150 -14.20 11.91 -8.25
N VAL A 151 -13.58 10.79 -7.84
CA VAL A 151 -14.00 9.46 -8.29
C VAL A 151 -15.45 9.20 -7.89
N LEU A 152 -15.85 9.53 -6.65
CA LEU A 152 -17.22 9.38 -6.17
C LEU A 152 -18.22 10.22 -6.98
N SER A 153 -17.87 11.45 -7.34
CA SER A 153 -18.71 12.29 -8.19
C SER A 153 -18.87 11.73 -9.61
N LEU A 154 -17.81 11.16 -10.18
CA LEU A 154 -17.85 10.55 -11.51
C LEU A 154 -18.75 9.31 -11.56
N ILE A 155 -18.75 8.51 -10.49
CA ILE A 155 -19.61 7.31 -10.42
C ILE A 155 -21.05 7.63 -10.03
N SER A 156 -21.29 8.72 -9.28
CA SER A 156 -22.65 9.12 -8.85
C SER A 156 -23.39 9.92 -9.92
N GLY A 157 -22.65 10.50 -10.87
CA GLY A 157 -23.22 11.22 -12.02
C GLY A 157 -23.32 10.39 -13.31
N ALA A 158 -22.87 9.13 -13.28
CA ALA A 158 -22.98 8.16 -14.37
C ALA A 158 -24.26 7.33 -14.23
#